data_AF-A0A3B7MVS5-F1
#
_entry.id   AF-A0A3B7MVS5-F1
#
_cell.length_a   1.000
_cell.length_b   1.000
_cell.length_c   1.000
_cell.angle_alpha   90.00
_cell.angle_beta   90.00
_cell.angle_gamma   90.00
#
_symmetry.space_group_name_H-M   'P 1'
#
loop_
_entity.id
_entity.type
_entity.pdbx_description
1 polymer ?
#
loop_
_entity_poly.entity_id
_entity_poly.type
_entity_poly.pdbx_seq_one_letter_code
_entity_poly.pdbx_strand_id
1 'polypeptide(L)'
;MGISERKEKQKTEIRKMILDASMKLFVEQGFENVSIRKIADLIEYSPTTVYLYFKDKDDILFNLHELGFQKMAEYNEGMWDIKNPLLRLHKMGENYIKFGTSHPEFYDIMFIMRAPMKTIENTVECEWKSGDTALGRLKETVQEAMDKGLIVKGNVEAVSMVIWSMVHGLVSLAIRDRFNKLVPAEAILPMMTQALNWLLETIDLTMKE
;
A
#
# COMPACT_ATOMS: atom_id res chain seq x y z
N MET A 1 -6.59 32.89 -13.92
CA MET A 1 -7.22 31.55 -13.87
C MET A 1 -8.46 31.55 -14.73
N GLY A 2 -8.47 30.73 -15.77
CA GLY A 2 -9.60 30.62 -16.71
C GLY A 2 -10.80 29.89 -16.09
N ILE A 3 -11.97 30.02 -16.70
CA ILE A 3 -13.21 29.32 -16.27
C ILE A 3 -13.03 27.79 -16.28
N SER A 4 -12.25 27.26 -17.23
CA SER A 4 -11.93 25.83 -17.34
C SER A 4 -11.09 25.33 -16.14
N GLU A 5 -10.02 26.04 -15.79
CA GLU A 5 -9.15 25.69 -14.65
C GLU A 5 -9.89 25.71 -13.32
N ARG A 6 -10.81 26.66 -13.13
CA ARG A 6 -11.65 26.71 -11.91
C ARG A 6 -12.57 25.50 -11.81
N LYS A 7 -13.17 25.06 -12.92
CA LYS A 7 -14.03 23.88 -12.96
C LYS A 7 -13.27 22.58 -12.69
N GLU A 8 -12.09 22.40 -13.29
CA GLU A 8 -11.26 21.21 -13.04
C GLU A 8 -10.73 21.17 -11.60
N LYS A 9 -10.34 22.32 -11.04
CA LYS A 9 -9.95 22.42 -9.64
C LYS A 9 -11.11 22.03 -8.71
N GLN A 10 -12.31 22.56 -8.94
CA GLN A 10 -13.49 22.22 -8.15
C GLN A 10 -13.85 20.73 -8.26
N LYS A 11 -13.75 20.14 -9.46
CA LYS A 11 -13.96 18.71 -9.69
C LYS A 11 -12.99 17.86 -8.87
N THR A 12 -11.72 18.24 -8.87
CA THR A 12 -10.67 17.55 -8.11
C THR A 12 -10.91 17.66 -6.60
N GLU A 13 -11.29 18.84 -6.11
CA GLU A 13 -11.60 19.09 -4.70
C GLU A 13 -12.78 18.24 -4.22
N ILE A 14 -13.89 18.20 -4.98
CA ILE A 14 -15.05 17.38 -4.61
C ILE A 14 -14.71 15.89 -4.65
N ARG A 15 -13.96 15.43 -5.66
CA ARG A 15 -13.50 14.04 -5.72
C ARG A 15 -12.69 13.67 -4.47
N LYS A 16 -11.78 14.55 -4.04
CA LYS A 16 -11.00 14.37 -2.82
C LYS A 16 -11.88 14.33 -1.57
N MET A 17 -12.83 15.25 -1.44
CA MET A 17 -13.76 15.27 -0.30
C MET A 17 -14.54 13.95 -0.18
N ILE A 18 -15.01 13.40 -1.31
CA ILE A 18 -15.70 12.10 -1.33
C ILE A 18 -14.78 10.98 -0.83
N LEU A 19 -13.54 10.92 -1.32
CA LEU A 19 -12.57 9.90 -0.90
C LEU A 19 -12.21 10.02 0.58
N ASP A 20 -11.90 11.23 1.06
CA ASP A 20 -11.55 11.48 2.46
C ASP A 20 -12.70 11.11 3.42
N ALA A 21 -13.94 11.50 3.06
CA ALA A 21 -15.15 11.14 3.81
C ALA A 21 -15.41 9.63 3.80
N SER A 22 -15.19 8.98 2.65
CA SER A 22 -15.35 7.53 2.50
C SER A 22 -14.35 6.77 3.35
N MET A 23 -13.08 7.16 3.32
CA MET A 23 -12.03 6.58 4.15
C MET A 23 -12.40 6.67 5.64
N LYS A 24 -12.78 7.87 6.10
CA LYS A 24 -13.20 8.09 7.48
C LYS A 24 -14.35 7.16 7.88
N LEU A 25 -15.40 7.10 7.07
CA LEU A 25 -16.57 6.26 7.36
C LEU A 25 -16.23 4.77 7.31
N PHE A 26 -15.38 4.32 6.39
CA PHE A 26 -14.97 2.93 6.28
C PHE A 26 -14.16 2.48 7.51
N VAL A 27 -13.28 3.34 8.02
CA VAL A 27 -12.53 3.07 9.27
C VAL A 27 -13.46 3.03 10.47
N GLU A 28 -14.37 4.00 10.60
CA GLU A 28 -15.23 4.13 11.79
C GLU A 28 -16.36 3.10 11.85
N GLN A 29 -16.96 2.75 10.71
CA GLN A 29 -18.20 1.98 10.66
C GLN A 29 -18.05 0.64 9.92
N GLY A 30 -16.93 0.42 9.23
CA GLY A 30 -16.72 -0.72 8.35
C GLY A 30 -17.40 -0.52 6.99
N PHE A 31 -16.74 -1.00 5.93
CA PHE A 31 -17.18 -0.84 4.55
C PHE A 31 -18.63 -1.27 4.28
N GLU A 32 -19.07 -2.41 4.83
CA GLU A 32 -20.42 -2.95 4.60
C GLU A 32 -21.53 -2.03 5.15
N ASN A 33 -21.25 -1.28 6.23
CA ASN A 33 -22.23 -0.44 6.90
C ASN A 33 -22.32 0.99 6.33
N VAL A 34 -21.45 1.32 5.36
CA VAL A 34 -21.40 2.64 4.74
C VAL A 34 -22.15 2.61 3.41
N SER A 35 -22.97 3.65 3.18
CA SER A 35 -23.70 3.87 1.94
C SER A 35 -23.27 5.17 1.28
N ILE A 36 -23.50 5.31 -0.04
CA ILE A 36 -23.26 6.56 -0.77
C ILE A 36 -24.00 7.74 -0.14
N ARG A 37 -25.19 7.50 0.41
CA ARG A 37 -25.96 8.51 1.12
C ARG A 37 -25.22 9.03 2.35
N LYS A 38 -24.71 8.14 3.21
CA LYS A 38 -23.91 8.53 4.39
C LYS A 38 -22.67 9.33 4.01
N ILE A 39 -22.00 8.95 2.92
CA ILE A 39 -20.83 9.68 2.40
C ILE A 39 -21.24 11.09 1.99
N ALA A 40 -22.32 11.21 1.20
CA ALA A 40 -22.84 12.48 0.73
C ALA A 40 -23.28 13.39 1.89
N ASP A 41 -23.99 12.84 2.87
CA ASP A 41 -24.44 13.56 4.06
C ASP A 41 -23.25 14.12 4.86
N LEU A 42 -22.15 13.36 5.00
CA LEU A 42 -20.94 13.78 5.72
C LEU A 42 -20.23 14.97 5.05
N ILE A 43 -20.30 15.09 3.73
CA ILE A 43 -19.70 16.21 2.98
C ILE A 43 -20.71 17.31 2.65
N GLU A 44 -21.94 17.22 3.16
CA GLU A 44 -23.03 18.17 2.89
C GLU A 44 -23.44 18.29 1.41
N TYR A 45 -23.32 17.18 0.66
CA TYR A 45 -23.74 17.08 -0.74
C TYR A 45 -24.90 16.10 -0.93
N SER A 46 -25.54 16.16 -2.10
CA SER A 46 -26.55 15.17 -2.47
C SER A 46 -25.90 13.84 -2.89
N PRO A 47 -26.56 12.69 -2.70
CA PRO A 47 -26.10 11.42 -3.25
C PRO A 47 -25.88 11.47 -4.76
N THR A 48 -26.73 12.21 -5.48
CA THR A 48 -26.59 12.47 -6.92
C THR A 48 -25.23 13.11 -7.24
N THR A 49 -24.74 14.02 -6.39
CA THR A 49 -23.42 14.62 -6.58
C THR A 49 -22.33 13.57 -6.51
N VAL A 50 -22.38 12.63 -5.57
CA VAL A 50 -21.39 11.55 -5.46
C VAL A 50 -21.40 10.67 -6.72
N TYR A 51 -22.59 10.33 -7.23
CA TYR A 51 -22.74 9.55 -8.46
C TYR A 51 -22.20 10.23 -9.72
N LEU A 52 -21.97 11.55 -9.72
CA LEU A 52 -21.29 12.25 -10.82
C LEU A 52 -19.79 11.95 -10.86
N TYR A 53 -19.19 11.49 -9.76
CA TYR A 53 -17.74 11.25 -9.63
C TYR A 53 -17.39 9.76 -9.54
N PHE A 54 -18.29 8.95 -8.99
CA PHE A 54 -18.08 7.53 -8.77
C PHE A 54 -19.34 6.75 -9.10
N LYS A 55 -19.19 5.63 -9.81
CA LYS A 55 -20.31 4.81 -10.25
C LYS A 55 -21.06 4.19 -9.06
N ASP A 56 -20.31 3.70 -8.09
CA ASP A 56 -20.83 2.98 -6.93
C ASP A 56 -19.80 3.01 -5.77
N LYS A 57 -20.11 2.31 -4.68
CA LYS A 57 -19.26 2.24 -3.49
C LYS A 57 -17.96 1.45 -3.76
N ASP A 58 -17.98 0.50 -4.69
CA ASP A 58 -16.82 -0.32 -5.03
C ASP A 58 -15.81 0.49 -5.86
N ASP A 59 -16.28 1.38 -6.75
CA ASP A 59 -15.46 2.35 -7.48
C ASP A 59 -14.76 3.34 -6.54
N ILE A 60 -15.45 3.84 -5.51
CA ILE A 60 -14.83 4.66 -4.45
C ILE A 60 -13.71 3.87 -3.77
N LEU A 61 -13.97 2.62 -3.38
CA LEU A 61 -13.01 1.80 -2.69
C LEU A 61 -11.78 1.47 -3.56
N PHE A 62 -11.99 1.18 -4.85
CA PHE A 62 -10.91 0.98 -5.80
C PHE A 62 -10.02 2.22 -5.93
N ASN A 63 -10.61 3.42 -5.95
CA ASN A 63 -9.84 4.66 -5.98
C ASN A 63 -9.07 4.93 -4.67
N LEU A 64 -9.62 4.54 -3.51
CA LEU A 64 -8.88 4.57 -2.24
C LEU A 64 -7.73 3.56 -2.22
N HIS A 65 -7.92 2.39 -2.81
CA HIS A 65 -6.88 1.39 -2.99
C HIS A 65 -5.73 1.92 -3.84
N GLU A 66 -6.02 2.54 -5.00
CA GLU A 66 -5.01 3.20 -5.84
C GLU A 66 -4.30 4.35 -5.10
N LEU A 67 -5.05 5.16 -4.34
CA LEU A 67 -4.47 6.22 -3.50
C LEU A 67 -3.52 5.64 -2.44
N GLY A 68 -3.84 4.47 -1.88
CA GLY A 68 -2.97 3.75 -0.95
C GLY A 68 -1.63 3.38 -1.59
N PHE A 69 -1.66 2.83 -2.81
CA PHE A 69 -0.43 2.54 -3.57
C PHE A 69 0.34 3.81 -3.93
N GLN A 70 -0.33 4.90 -4.31
CA GLN A 70 0.32 6.18 -4.55
C GLN A 70 1.05 6.68 -3.30
N LYS A 71 0.38 6.66 -2.14
CA LYS A 71 0.99 7.03 -0.85
C LYS A 71 2.17 6.13 -0.51
N MET A 72 2.05 4.82 -0.70
CA MET A 72 3.17 3.89 -0.50
C MET A 72 4.34 4.20 -1.44
N ALA A 73 4.08 4.62 -2.67
CA ALA A 73 5.12 5.02 -3.62
C ALA A 73 5.86 6.30 -3.19
N GLU A 74 5.18 7.26 -2.55
CA GLU A 74 5.81 8.46 -1.96
C GLU A 74 6.89 8.10 -0.93
N TYR A 75 6.71 7.02 -0.15
CA TYR A 75 7.74 6.54 0.78
C TYR A 75 9.00 6.04 0.08
N ASN A 76 8.87 5.58 -1.17
CA ASN A 76 9.96 5.06 -1.96
C ASN A 76 10.54 6.11 -2.93
N GLU A 77 10.13 7.37 -2.86
CA GLU A 77 10.70 8.43 -3.69
C GLU A 77 12.23 8.51 -3.49
N GLY A 78 12.99 8.62 -4.59
CA GLY A 78 14.45 8.63 -4.57
C GLY A 78 15.13 7.26 -4.34
N MET A 79 14.39 6.16 -4.13
CA MET A 79 15.01 4.83 -3.93
C MET A 79 15.90 4.37 -5.10
N TRP A 80 15.61 4.82 -6.32
CA TRP A 80 16.37 4.48 -7.53
C TRP A 80 17.72 5.20 -7.64
N ASP A 81 17.97 6.20 -6.79
CA ASP A 81 19.29 6.84 -6.69
C ASP A 81 20.28 5.98 -5.91
N ILE A 82 19.80 5.08 -5.04
CA ILE A 82 20.60 4.13 -4.29
C ILE A 82 21.16 3.06 -5.24
N LYS A 83 22.47 3.06 -5.51
CA LYS A 83 23.10 2.15 -6.50
C LYS A 83 23.34 0.73 -6.03
N ASN A 84 23.39 0.51 -4.71
CA ASN A 84 23.49 -0.83 -4.14
C ASN A 84 22.07 -1.41 -3.97
N PRO A 85 21.69 -2.45 -4.74
CA PRO A 85 20.33 -3.00 -4.68
C PRO A 85 20.03 -3.72 -3.36
N LEU A 86 21.03 -4.27 -2.67
CA LEU A 86 20.83 -4.85 -1.34
C LEU A 86 20.47 -3.75 -0.32
N LEU A 87 21.19 -2.62 -0.33
CA LEU A 87 20.83 -1.47 0.50
C LEU A 87 19.45 -0.92 0.13
N ARG A 88 19.12 -0.86 -1.17
CA ARG A 88 17.78 -0.47 -1.64
C ARG A 88 16.72 -1.40 -1.08
N LEU A 89 16.97 -2.72 -1.05
CA LEU A 89 16.03 -3.72 -0.53
C LEU A 89 15.77 -3.55 0.98
N HIS A 90 16.82 -3.28 1.79
CA HIS A 90 16.64 -2.92 3.20
C HIS A 90 15.74 -1.68 3.35
N LYS A 91 16.02 -0.62 2.59
CA LYS A 91 15.23 0.62 2.65
C LYS A 91 13.79 0.42 2.20
N MET A 92 13.54 -0.39 1.17
CA MET A 92 12.19 -0.76 0.74
C MET A 92 11.42 -1.47 1.85
N GLY A 93 12.06 -2.41 2.56
CA GLY A 93 11.44 -3.10 3.70
C GLY A 93 11.15 -2.16 4.88
N GLU A 94 12.08 -1.28 5.23
CA GLU A 94 11.90 -0.26 6.28
C GLU A 94 10.73 0.68 5.93
N ASN A 95 10.68 1.15 4.68
CA ASN A 95 9.61 2.01 4.18
C ASN A 95 8.26 1.30 4.19
N TYR A 96 8.22 0.01 3.84
CA TYR A 96 7.01 -0.79 3.90
C TYR A 96 6.48 -0.91 5.34
N ILE A 97 7.36 -1.19 6.30
CA ILE A 97 7.01 -1.22 7.74
C ILE A 97 6.49 0.14 8.19
N LYS A 98 7.19 1.22 7.86
CA LYS A 98 6.83 2.59 8.25
C LYS A 98 5.49 3.01 7.66
N PHE A 99 5.25 2.73 6.38
CA PHE A 99 3.99 3.01 5.70
C PHE A 99 2.83 2.29 6.40
N GLY A 100 2.91 0.97 6.53
CA GLY A 100 1.81 0.18 7.07
C GLY A 100 1.50 0.50 8.53
N THR A 101 2.50 0.81 9.35
CA THR A 101 2.29 1.22 10.75
C THR A 101 1.77 2.64 10.90
N SER A 102 2.08 3.54 9.95
CA SER A 102 1.61 4.93 9.98
C SER A 102 0.26 5.14 9.30
N HIS A 103 -0.15 4.21 8.43
CA HIS A 103 -1.37 4.28 7.61
C HIS A 103 -2.14 2.93 7.64
N PRO A 104 -2.52 2.41 8.83
CA PRO A 104 -3.17 1.11 8.95
C PRO A 104 -4.50 1.04 8.17
N GLU A 105 -5.21 2.16 8.02
CA GLU A 105 -6.44 2.25 7.24
C GLU A 105 -6.25 1.95 5.74
N PHE A 106 -5.14 2.44 5.17
CA PHE A 106 -4.80 2.13 3.78
C PHE A 106 -4.37 0.67 3.63
N TYR A 107 -3.70 0.11 4.63
CA TYR A 107 -3.25 -1.28 4.59
C TYR A 107 -4.42 -2.27 4.47
N ASP A 108 -5.50 -2.02 5.20
CA ASP A 108 -6.72 -2.83 5.15
C ASP A 108 -7.37 -2.80 3.77
N ILE A 109 -7.48 -1.62 3.18
CA ILE A 109 -8.06 -1.41 1.86
C ILE A 109 -7.17 -2.04 0.79
N MET A 110 -5.84 -1.93 0.91
CA MET A 110 -4.90 -2.43 -0.09
C MET A 110 -4.79 -3.96 -0.10
N PHE A 111 -4.82 -4.62 1.07
CA PHE A 111 -4.41 -6.03 1.15
C PHE A 111 -5.39 -6.97 1.85
N ILE A 112 -6.32 -6.46 2.66
CA ILE A 112 -7.19 -7.31 3.49
C ILE A 112 -8.61 -7.39 2.91
N MET A 113 -9.13 -6.28 2.41
CA MET A 113 -10.46 -6.23 1.82
C MET A 113 -10.49 -6.94 0.47
N ARG A 114 -11.53 -7.75 0.25
CA ARG A 114 -11.72 -8.48 -1.03
C ARG A 114 -12.29 -7.61 -2.15
N ALA A 115 -13.01 -6.55 -1.80
CA ALA A 115 -13.77 -5.75 -2.77
C ALA A 115 -12.89 -5.12 -3.88
N PRO A 116 -11.70 -4.54 -3.61
CA PRO A 116 -10.85 -4.00 -4.68
C PRO A 116 -10.43 -5.06 -5.71
N MET A 117 -10.04 -6.25 -5.24
CA MET A 117 -9.67 -7.36 -6.14
C MET A 117 -10.87 -7.85 -6.97
N LYS A 118 -12.08 -7.87 -6.40
CA LYS A 118 -13.30 -8.17 -7.17
C LYS A 118 -13.57 -7.12 -8.25
N THR A 119 -13.31 -5.84 -7.97
CA THR A 119 -13.48 -4.77 -8.97
C THR A 119 -12.50 -4.96 -10.14
N ILE A 120 -11.25 -5.33 -9.83
CA ILE A 120 -10.22 -5.66 -10.82
C ILE A 120 -10.66 -6.88 -11.66
N GLU A 121 -11.07 -7.97 -11.02
CA GLU A 121 -11.52 -9.20 -11.72
C GLU A 121 -12.75 -8.97 -12.63
N ASN A 122 -13.72 -8.16 -12.18
CA ASN A 122 -14.98 -7.95 -12.90
C ASN A 122 -14.89 -6.89 -14.00
N THR A 123 -13.77 -6.18 -14.10
CA THR A 123 -13.59 -5.12 -15.09
C THR A 123 -12.50 -5.55 -16.06
N VAL A 124 -12.90 -6.01 -17.25
CA VAL A 124 -12.01 -6.58 -18.29
C VAL A 124 -10.83 -5.66 -18.66
N GLU A 125 -10.98 -4.34 -18.46
CA GLU A 125 -9.96 -3.31 -18.74
C GLU A 125 -9.25 -2.75 -17.48
N CYS A 126 -9.60 -3.22 -16.28
CA CYS A 126 -9.01 -2.72 -15.04
C CYS A 126 -7.73 -3.52 -14.72
N GLU A 127 -6.62 -3.05 -15.28
CA GLU A 127 -5.29 -3.53 -14.89
C GLU A 127 -4.94 -3.02 -13.48
N TRP A 128 -4.35 -3.88 -12.63
CA TRP A 128 -3.84 -3.50 -11.31
C TRP A 128 -2.48 -2.78 -11.42
N LYS A 129 -2.44 -1.71 -12.22
CA LYS A 129 -1.21 -1.01 -12.61
C LYS A 129 -0.34 -0.62 -11.42
N SER A 130 -0.96 -0.13 -10.35
CA SER A 130 -0.23 0.32 -9.16
C SER A 130 0.39 -0.84 -8.38
N GLY A 131 -0.34 -1.97 -8.26
CA GLY A 131 0.19 -3.19 -7.64
C GLY A 131 1.28 -3.84 -8.48
N ASP A 132 1.05 -3.95 -9.79
CA ASP A 132 2.03 -4.48 -10.76
C ASP A 132 3.31 -3.64 -10.75
N THR A 133 3.18 -2.31 -10.68
CA THR A 133 4.33 -1.41 -10.56
C THR A 133 5.07 -1.66 -9.25
N ALA A 134 4.38 -1.65 -8.10
CA ALA A 134 5.01 -1.85 -6.80
C ALA A 134 5.75 -3.19 -6.70
N LEU A 135 5.10 -4.27 -7.16
CA LEU A 135 5.70 -5.59 -7.19
C LEU A 135 6.83 -5.70 -8.21
N GLY A 136 6.67 -5.11 -9.39
CA GLY A 136 7.72 -5.04 -10.42
C GLY A 136 9.00 -4.41 -9.88
N ARG A 137 8.89 -3.32 -9.13
CA ARG A 137 10.04 -2.64 -8.50
C ARG A 137 10.78 -3.50 -7.48
N LEU A 138 10.05 -4.31 -6.70
CA LEU A 138 10.67 -5.28 -5.81
C LEU A 138 11.44 -6.34 -6.61
N LYS A 139 10.80 -6.93 -7.63
CA LYS A 139 11.41 -7.95 -8.49
C LYS A 139 12.67 -7.44 -9.19
N GLU A 140 12.61 -6.24 -9.76
CA GLU A 140 13.76 -5.57 -10.38
C GLU A 140 14.94 -5.44 -9.40
N THR A 141 14.67 -5.00 -8.18
CA THR A 141 15.71 -4.82 -7.15
C THR A 141 16.29 -6.16 -6.70
N VAL A 142 15.46 -7.18 -6.51
CA VAL A 142 15.89 -8.54 -6.15
C VAL A 142 16.74 -9.16 -7.28
N GLN A 143 16.30 -9.04 -8.53
CA GLN A 143 17.06 -9.52 -9.69
C GLN A 143 18.41 -8.82 -9.80
N GLU A 144 18.45 -7.50 -9.66
CA GLU A 144 19.70 -6.71 -9.69
C GLU A 144 20.69 -7.18 -8.60
N ALA A 145 20.20 -7.49 -7.40
CA ALA A 145 21.03 -8.00 -6.31
C ALA A 145 21.58 -9.42 -6.60
N MET A 146 20.78 -10.29 -7.21
CA MET A 146 21.22 -11.63 -7.65
C MET A 146 22.26 -11.56 -8.78
N ASP A 147 22.05 -10.68 -9.75
CA ASP A 147 22.93 -10.51 -10.90
C ASP A 147 24.30 -9.97 -10.48
N LYS A 148 24.33 -9.08 -9.48
CA LYS A 148 25.55 -8.58 -8.85
C LYS A 148 26.20 -9.55 -7.86
N GLY A 149 25.59 -10.72 -7.62
CA GLY A 149 26.10 -11.72 -6.67
C GLY A 149 26.07 -11.27 -5.21
N LEU A 150 25.24 -10.27 -4.87
CA LEU A 150 25.11 -9.76 -3.50
C LEU A 150 24.22 -10.65 -2.63
N ILE A 151 23.24 -11.33 -3.25
CA ILE A 151 22.36 -12.28 -2.56
C ILE A 151 22.37 -13.65 -3.24
N VAL A 152 21.98 -14.68 -2.50
CA VAL A 152 21.81 -16.05 -3.00
C VAL A 152 20.90 -16.06 -4.24
N LYS A 153 21.35 -16.72 -5.30
CA LYS A 153 20.55 -16.88 -6.54
C LYS A 153 19.35 -17.78 -6.31
N GLY A 154 18.22 -17.41 -6.91
CA GLY A 154 16.98 -18.18 -6.87
C GLY A 154 16.03 -17.75 -7.97
N ASN A 155 14.82 -18.29 -7.94
CA ASN A 155 13.74 -17.81 -8.80
C ASN A 155 13.26 -16.43 -8.29
N VAL A 156 13.38 -15.39 -9.11
CA VAL A 156 13.07 -13.99 -8.71
C VAL A 156 11.63 -13.81 -8.24
N GLU A 157 10.67 -14.51 -8.85
CA GLU A 157 9.26 -14.48 -8.45
C GLU A 157 9.10 -15.03 -7.03
N ALA A 158 9.62 -16.23 -6.78
CA ALA A 158 9.51 -16.88 -5.48
C ALA A 158 10.24 -16.09 -4.38
N VAL A 159 11.45 -15.61 -4.65
CA VAL A 159 12.25 -14.86 -3.66
C VAL A 159 11.60 -13.51 -3.34
N SER A 160 11.08 -12.80 -4.34
CA SER A 160 10.34 -11.55 -4.13
C SER A 160 9.08 -11.78 -3.29
N MET A 161 8.35 -12.88 -3.55
CA MET A 161 7.18 -13.25 -2.74
C MET A 161 7.56 -13.57 -1.30
N VAL A 162 8.69 -14.25 -1.05
CA VAL A 162 9.15 -14.54 0.33
C VAL A 162 9.48 -13.25 1.08
N ILE A 163 10.25 -12.35 0.46
CA ILE A 163 10.62 -11.07 1.08
C ILE A 163 9.36 -10.25 1.39
N TRP A 164 8.46 -10.11 0.42
CA TRP A 164 7.22 -9.37 0.62
C TRP A 164 6.33 -10.02 1.67
N SER A 165 6.13 -11.35 1.61
CA SER A 165 5.26 -12.07 2.56
C SER A 165 5.75 -11.94 4.00
N MET A 166 7.06 -11.96 4.22
CA MET A 166 7.62 -11.80 5.56
C MET A 166 7.31 -10.41 6.12
N VAL A 167 7.66 -9.34 5.40
CA VAL A 167 7.42 -7.97 5.89
C VAL A 167 5.92 -7.65 5.95
N HIS A 168 5.14 -8.18 5.01
CA HIS A 168 3.69 -8.11 5.00
C HIS A 168 3.08 -8.77 6.24
N GLY A 169 3.54 -9.98 6.59
CA GLY A 169 3.10 -10.70 7.78
C GLY A 169 3.41 -9.93 9.07
N LEU A 170 4.61 -9.35 9.19
CA LEU A 170 4.99 -8.53 10.35
C LEU A 170 4.05 -7.33 10.52
N VAL A 171 3.84 -6.56 9.46
CA VAL A 171 2.98 -5.38 9.49
C VAL A 171 1.53 -5.79 9.77
N SER A 172 1.02 -6.81 9.10
CA SER A 172 -0.34 -7.32 9.29
C SER A 172 -0.60 -7.75 10.74
N LEU A 173 0.36 -8.40 11.40
CA LEU A 173 0.24 -8.79 12.80
C LEU A 173 0.31 -7.58 13.73
N ALA A 174 1.18 -6.60 13.43
CA ALA A 174 1.34 -5.39 14.22
C ALA A 174 0.08 -4.52 14.22
N ILE A 175 -0.46 -4.18 13.04
CA ILE A 175 -1.63 -3.29 12.92
C ILE A 175 -2.94 -3.93 13.37
N ARG A 176 -2.93 -5.24 13.66
CA ARG A 176 -4.04 -6.00 14.23
C ARG A 176 -3.86 -6.30 15.71
N ASP A 177 -2.97 -5.55 16.37
CA ASP A 177 -2.68 -5.65 17.80
C ASP A 177 -2.25 -7.06 18.25
N ARG A 178 -1.86 -7.94 17.33
CA ARG A 178 -1.47 -9.32 17.66
C ARG A 178 -0.16 -9.35 18.42
N PHE A 179 0.76 -8.43 18.10
CA PHE A 179 2.02 -8.30 18.82
C PHE A 179 1.88 -7.77 20.25
N ASN A 180 0.81 -7.05 20.60
CA ASN A 180 0.60 -6.50 21.95
C ASN A 180 0.50 -7.58 23.04
N LYS A 181 0.33 -8.85 22.64
CA LYS A 181 0.32 -10.03 23.54
C LYS A 181 1.61 -10.84 23.50
N LEU A 182 2.51 -10.54 22.57
CA LEU A 182 3.69 -11.35 22.26
C LEU A 182 5.00 -10.60 22.54
N VAL A 183 4.99 -9.26 22.41
CA VAL A 183 6.16 -8.40 22.50
C VAL A 183 5.77 -7.12 23.26
N PRO A 184 6.64 -6.57 24.14
CA PRO A 184 6.42 -5.24 24.72
C PRO A 184 6.20 -4.18 23.63
N ALA A 185 5.30 -3.22 23.86
CA ALA A 185 4.90 -2.25 22.85
C ALA A 185 6.08 -1.47 22.27
N GLU A 186 7.01 -1.06 23.14
CA GLU A 186 8.25 -0.35 22.81
C GLU A 186 9.22 -1.20 21.95
N ALA A 187 9.08 -2.53 21.98
CA ALA A 187 9.93 -3.47 21.27
C ALA A 187 9.33 -3.95 19.94
N ILE A 188 8.07 -3.61 19.62
CA ILE A 188 7.40 -4.07 18.39
C ILE A 188 8.16 -3.62 17.14
N LEU A 189 8.38 -2.31 16.99
CA LEU A 189 9.08 -1.78 15.81
C LEU A 189 10.54 -2.27 15.73
N PRO A 190 11.35 -2.23 16.81
CA PRO A 190 12.67 -2.83 16.81
C PRO A 190 12.69 -4.30 16.40
N MET A 191 11.73 -5.11 16.88
CA MET A 191 11.62 -6.52 16.53
C MET A 191 11.30 -6.70 15.04
N MET A 192 10.40 -5.91 14.48
CA MET A 192 10.09 -5.97 13.05
C MET A 192 11.31 -5.61 12.19
N THR A 193 12.06 -4.57 12.56
CA THR A 193 13.31 -4.21 11.90
C THR A 193 14.37 -5.30 12.03
N GLN A 194 14.49 -5.92 13.21
CA GLN A 194 15.41 -7.03 13.42
C GLN A 194 15.04 -8.25 12.56
N ALA A 195 13.75 -8.58 12.45
CA ALA A 195 13.28 -9.67 11.61
C ALA A 195 13.55 -9.40 10.11
N LEU A 196 13.35 -8.16 9.66
CA LEU A 196 13.72 -7.72 8.31
C LEU A 196 15.22 -7.92 8.04
N ASN A 197 16.06 -7.39 8.92
CA ASN A 197 17.50 -7.51 8.78
C ASN A 197 17.96 -8.97 8.82
N TRP A 198 17.41 -9.77 9.72
CA TRP A 198 17.71 -11.20 9.80
C TRP A 198 17.41 -11.93 8.48
N LEU A 199 16.24 -11.69 7.86
CA LEU A 199 15.97 -12.31 6.55
C LEU A 199 16.99 -11.88 5.51
N LEU A 200 17.25 -10.58 5.39
CA LEU A 200 18.14 -10.06 4.35
C LEU A 200 19.60 -10.50 4.54
N GLU A 201 20.08 -10.54 5.78
CA GLU A 201 21.41 -11.06 6.15
C GLU A 201 21.54 -12.57 5.84
N THR A 202 20.47 -13.36 6.02
CA THR A 202 20.55 -14.81 5.73
C THR A 202 20.77 -15.12 4.24
N ILE A 203 20.28 -14.23 3.37
CA ILE A 203 20.43 -14.33 1.92
C ILE A 203 21.60 -13.51 1.38
N ASP A 204 22.24 -12.68 2.20
CA ASP A 204 23.42 -11.89 1.85
C ASP A 204 24.66 -12.78 1.69
N LEU A 205 25.40 -12.58 0.60
CA LEU A 205 26.65 -13.27 0.30
C LEU A 205 27.90 -12.46 0.68
N THR A 206 27.76 -11.16 0.90
CA THR A 206 28.87 -10.25 1.23
C THR A 206 29.38 -10.45 2.66
N MET A 207 28.57 -11.05 3.53
CA MET A 207 28.89 -11.30 4.94
C MET A 207 29.47 -12.71 5.20
N LYS A 208 29.67 -13.53 4.16
CA LYS A 208 30.12 -14.94 4.28
C LYS A 208 31.62 -15.15 3.98
N GLU A 209 32.43 -14.09 4.10
CA GLU A 209 33.90 -14.16 4.02
C GLU A 209 34.57 -14.35 5.40
#